data_AF-A0A2P2LT65-F1
#
_entry.id   AF-A0A2P2LT65-F1
#
_cell.length_a   1.000
_cell.length_b   1.000
_cell.length_c   1.000
_cell.angle_alpha   90.00
_cell.angle_beta   90.00
_cell.angle_gamma   90.00
#
_symmetry.space_group_name_H-M   'P 1'
#
loop_
_entity.id
_entity.type
_entity.pdbx_description
1 polymer ?
#
loop_
_entity_poly.entity_id
_entity_poly.type
_entity_poly.pdbx_seq_one_letter_code
_entity_poly.pdbx_strand_id
1 'polypeptide(L)'
;MSPHIFSLVLLAALLLGQSLAAGSDAIGGLLDRLDSQRSSPSVQESAAKAVLQRLLPSHTNSFEFKILTSSDVCGGHSCFSINNYEQLSGNGPEIMIKGTTAVELASGLHWYIKYWCGAHISWDKTGGVQIASIPKPGSLPPVKDEGVTIKRPVPWSYYQNVVISSCEF
;
A
#
# COMPACT_ATOMS: atom_id res chain seq x y z
N MET A 1 15.50 -12.36 48.10
CA MET A 1 14.12 -12.44 47.56
C MET A 1 13.52 -13.78 47.97
N SER A 2 12.29 -13.79 48.49
CA SER A 2 11.61 -15.03 48.88
C SER A 2 11.35 -15.90 47.64
N PRO A 3 11.58 -17.23 47.69
CA PRO A 3 11.36 -18.14 46.56
C PRO A 3 9.92 -18.09 46.03
N HIS A 4 8.96 -17.75 46.89
CA HIS A 4 7.55 -17.55 46.51
C HIS A 4 7.33 -16.34 45.60
N ILE A 5 8.11 -15.27 45.77
CA ILE A 5 8.03 -14.05 44.93
C ILE A 5 8.57 -14.37 43.54
N PHE A 6 9.67 -15.12 43.44
CA PHE A 6 10.24 -15.54 42.16
C PHE A 6 9.28 -16.46 41.38
N SER A 7 8.64 -17.41 42.07
CA SER A 7 7.66 -18.30 41.45
C SER A 7 6.39 -17.57 40.98
N LEU A 8 5.92 -16.56 41.72
CA LEU A 8 4.78 -15.73 41.31
C LEU A 8 5.11 -14.87 40.07
N VAL A 9 6.30 -14.28 40.02
CA VAL A 9 6.75 -13.48 38.87
C VAL A 9 6.91 -14.36 37.62
N LEU A 10 7.43 -15.57 37.76
CA LEU A 10 7.56 -16.52 36.65
C LEU A 10 6.18 -16.96 36.13
N LEU A 11 5.24 -17.28 37.04
CA LEU A 11 3.87 -17.66 36.67
C LEU A 11 3.12 -16.50 36.00
N ALA A 12 3.27 -15.28 36.50
CA ALA A 12 2.71 -14.09 35.87
C ALA A 12 3.31 -13.86 34.47
N ALA A 13 4.63 -14.00 34.30
CA ALA A 13 5.28 -13.89 33.00
C ALA A 13 4.82 -14.96 32.00
N LEU A 14 4.62 -16.21 32.46
CA LEU A 14 4.07 -17.31 31.66
C LEU A 14 2.62 -17.04 31.22
N LEU A 15 1.77 -16.58 32.15
CA LEU A 15 0.37 -16.27 31.87
C LEU A 15 0.23 -15.05 30.93
N LEU A 16 1.06 -14.02 31.10
CA LEU A 16 1.11 -12.90 30.15
C LEU A 16 1.60 -13.35 28.78
N GLY A 17 2.64 -14.19 28.70
CA GLY A 17 3.16 -14.73 27.44
C GLY A 17 2.14 -15.54 26.65
N GLN A 18 1.34 -16.36 27.32
CA GLN A 18 0.26 -17.13 26.69
C GLN A 18 -0.86 -16.24 26.14
N SER A 19 -1.23 -15.17 26.85
CA SER A 19 -2.28 -14.24 26.40
C SER A 19 -1.86 -13.42 25.17
N LEU A 20 -0.60 -12.99 25.12
CA LEU A 20 -0.01 -12.28 23.98
C LEU A 20 0.10 -13.16 22.73
N ALA A 21 0.48 -14.43 22.89
CA ALA A 21 0.55 -15.39 21.79
C ALA A 21 -0.83 -15.68 21.18
N ALA A 22 -1.85 -15.90 22.02
CA ALA A 22 -3.21 -16.19 21.57
C ALA A 22 -3.84 -15.04 20.75
N GLY A 23 -3.55 -13.77 21.10
CA GLY A 23 -4.01 -12.60 20.33
C GLY A 23 -3.32 -12.46 18.97
N SER A 24 -2.05 -12.84 18.87
CA SER A 24 -1.28 -12.83 17.62
C SER A 24 -1.80 -13.87 16.62
N ASP A 25 -2.13 -15.08 17.09
CA ASP A 25 -2.61 -16.17 16.24
C ASP A 25 -3.99 -15.88 15.63
N ALA A 26 -4.89 -15.24 16.38
CA ALA A 26 -6.22 -14.88 15.88
C ALA A 26 -6.15 -13.82 14.76
N ILE A 27 -5.26 -12.83 14.89
CA ILE A 27 -5.05 -11.81 13.86
C ILE A 27 -4.37 -12.43 12.63
N GLY A 28 -3.36 -13.27 12.83
CA GLY A 28 -2.71 -14.00 11.73
C GLY A 28 -3.71 -14.81 10.90
N GLY A 29 -4.55 -15.61 11.57
CA GLY A 29 -5.58 -16.40 10.89
C GLY A 29 -6.64 -15.56 10.17
N LEU A 30 -6.96 -14.35 10.66
CA LEU A 30 -7.84 -13.42 9.94
C LEU A 30 -7.15 -12.87 8.68
N LEU A 31 -5.88 -12.48 8.77
CA LEU A 31 -5.12 -11.95 7.64
C LEU A 31 -4.97 -13.02 6.54
N ASP A 32 -4.64 -14.26 6.91
CA ASP A 32 -4.53 -15.37 5.97
C ASP A 32 -5.86 -15.61 5.23
N ARG A 33 -6.97 -15.55 5.97
CA ARG A 33 -8.31 -15.66 5.37
C ARG A 33 -8.59 -14.52 4.41
N LEU A 34 -8.33 -13.26 4.78
CA LEU A 34 -8.52 -12.11 3.90
C LEU A 34 -7.64 -12.23 2.65
N ASP A 35 -6.42 -12.70 2.82
CA ASP A 35 -5.45 -12.90 1.75
C ASP A 35 -5.89 -13.99 0.78
N SER A 36 -6.49 -15.08 1.29
CA SER A 36 -7.09 -16.13 0.47
C SER A 36 -8.26 -15.66 -0.39
N GLN A 37 -8.94 -14.58 0.01
CA GLN A 37 -10.08 -14.00 -0.69
C GLN A 37 -9.68 -12.88 -1.66
N ARG A 38 -8.38 -12.59 -1.81
CA ARG A 38 -7.91 -11.56 -2.74
C ARG A 38 -8.31 -11.92 -4.17
N SER A 39 -8.75 -10.90 -4.90
CA SER A 39 -9.03 -11.02 -6.33
C SER A 39 -7.76 -11.35 -7.11
N SER A 40 -7.93 -11.90 -8.32
CA SER A 40 -6.80 -12.21 -9.19
C SER A 40 -5.91 -10.99 -9.47
N PRO A 41 -4.62 -11.19 -9.80
CA PRO A 41 -3.71 -10.12 -10.20
C PRO A 41 -4.29 -9.18 -11.25
N SER A 42 -4.92 -9.72 -12.30
CA SER A 42 -5.49 -8.91 -13.39
C SER A 42 -6.63 -8.00 -12.94
N VAL A 43 -7.49 -8.46 -12.02
CA VAL A 43 -8.57 -7.65 -11.46
C VAL A 43 -8.00 -6.53 -10.59
N GLN A 44 -6.98 -6.83 -9.80
CA GLN A 44 -6.30 -5.84 -8.95
C GLN A 44 -5.58 -4.76 -9.78
N GLU A 45 -4.84 -5.16 -10.82
CA GLU A 45 -4.18 -4.25 -11.77
C GLU A 45 -5.20 -3.37 -12.48
N SER A 46 -6.31 -3.95 -12.95
CA SER A 46 -7.40 -3.21 -13.61
C SER A 46 -8.08 -2.22 -12.66
N ALA A 47 -8.26 -2.59 -11.39
CA ALA A 47 -8.81 -1.70 -10.37
C ALA A 47 -7.90 -0.50 -10.11
N ALA A 48 -6.58 -0.71 -10.01
CA ALA A 48 -5.61 0.37 -9.87
C ALA A 48 -5.60 1.30 -11.09
N LYS A 49 -5.65 0.72 -12.31
CA LYS A 49 -5.77 1.49 -13.55
C LYS A 49 -7.07 2.31 -13.61
N ALA A 50 -8.19 1.76 -13.10
CA ALA A 50 -9.44 2.49 -13.01
C ALA A 50 -9.39 3.65 -11.99
N VAL A 51 -8.64 3.51 -10.90
CA VAL A 51 -8.35 4.63 -9.98
C VAL A 51 -7.58 5.73 -10.71
N LEU A 52 -6.52 5.37 -11.42
CA LEU A 52 -5.76 6.32 -12.25
C LEU A 52 -6.65 7.02 -13.27
N GLN A 53 -7.48 6.29 -14.00
CA GLN A 53 -8.39 6.86 -15.01
C GLN A 53 -9.35 7.91 -14.43
N ARG A 54 -9.85 7.70 -13.22
CA ARG A 54 -10.74 8.67 -12.55
C ARG A 54 -9.98 9.91 -12.08
N LEU A 55 -8.73 9.75 -11.64
CA LEU A 55 -7.94 10.83 -11.07
C LEU A 55 -7.22 11.67 -12.15
N LEU A 56 -6.62 11.00 -13.14
CA LEU A 56 -5.78 11.57 -14.20
C LEU A 56 -6.11 10.89 -15.54
N PRO A 57 -7.27 11.17 -16.15
CA PRO A 57 -7.75 10.45 -17.33
C PRO A 57 -6.81 10.53 -18.54
N SER A 58 -6.01 11.59 -18.66
CA SER A 58 -5.02 11.76 -19.73
C SER A 58 -3.75 10.93 -19.54
N HIS A 59 -3.50 10.42 -18.32
CA HIS A 59 -2.24 9.78 -17.94
C HIS A 59 -2.34 8.25 -17.87
N THR A 60 -3.49 7.67 -18.23
CA THR A 60 -3.74 6.23 -18.10
C THR A 60 -2.74 5.34 -18.85
N ASN A 61 -2.13 5.86 -19.93
CA ASN A 61 -1.10 5.16 -20.69
C ASN A 61 0.33 5.51 -20.25
N SER A 62 0.52 6.52 -19.38
CA SER A 62 1.82 6.89 -18.82
C SER A 62 2.27 5.96 -17.69
N PHE A 63 1.35 5.16 -17.13
CA PHE A 63 1.63 4.26 -16.01
C PHE A 63 1.28 2.82 -16.37
N GLU A 64 2.14 1.90 -15.96
CA GLU A 64 1.88 0.47 -15.97
C GLU A 64 1.82 -0.06 -14.53
N PHE A 65 0.85 -0.94 -14.24
CA PHE A 65 0.64 -1.52 -12.92
C PHE A 65 0.86 -3.03 -12.95
N LYS A 66 1.63 -3.56 -11.99
CA LYS A 66 1.90 -4.99 -11.90
C LYS A 66 1.79 -5.55 -10.49
N ILE A 67 0.98 -6.59 -10.31
CA ILE A 67 0.96 -7.35 -9.05
C ILE A 67 2.19 -8.25 -8.97
N LEU A 68 2.85 -8.20 -7.83
CA LEU A 68 3.95 -9.07 -7.44
C LEU A 68 3.37 -10.35 -6.82
N THR A 69 3.63 -11.50 -7.44
CA THR A 69 3.01 -12.79 -7.09
C THR A 69 3.89 -13.71 -6.26
N SER A 70 5.17 -13.38 -6.07
CA SER A 70 6.09 -14.19 -5.26
C SER A 70 5.90 -13.90 -3.77
N SER A 71 5.85 -14.96 -2.98
CA SER A 71 5.74 -14.93 -1.51
C SER A 71 6.94 -14.27 -0.83
N ASP A 72 8.10 -14.25 -1.48
CA ASP A 72 9.35 -13.74 -0.91
C ASP A 72 9.56 -12.24 -1.21
N VAL A 73 8.62 -11.63 -1.93
CA VAL A 73 8.67 -10.20 -2.25
C VAL A 73 8.61 -9.38 -0.98
N CYS A 74 9.55 -8.44 -0.85
CA CYS A 74 9.66 -7.52 0.28
C CYS A 74 9.83 -8.19 1.65
N GLY A 75 10.24 -9.46 1.71
CA GLY A 75 10.42 -10.21 2.95
C GLY A 75 9.10 -10.55 3.64
N GLY A 76 8.03 -10.77 2.87
CA GLY A 76 6.70 -11.10 3.39
C GLY A 76 5.85 -9.89 3.79
N HIS A 77 6.38 -8.67 3.64
CA HIS A 77 5.64 -7.43 3.91
C HIS A 77 4.93 -6.92 2.66
N SER A 78 3.74 -6.36 2.83
CA SER A 78 3.12 -5.56 1.76
C SER A 78 4.00 -4.39 1.37
N CYS A 79 4.16 -4.17 0.07
CA CYS A 79 5.02 -3.14 -0.46
C CYS A 79 4.62 -2.73 -1.87
N PHE A 80 5.15 -1.59 -2.30
CA PHE A 80 5.19 -1.20 -3.71
C PHE A 80 6.60 -0.81 -4.13
N SER A 81 6.89 -0.94 -5.42
CA SER A 81 8.07 -0.38 -6.07
C SER A 81 7.65 0.55 -7.20
N ILE A 82 8.45 1.58 -7.44
CA ILE A 82 8.26 2.55 -8.52
C ILE A 82 9.57 2.63 -9.28
N ASN A 83 9.51 2.37 -10.58
CA ASN A 83 10.66 2.36 -11.47
C ASN A 83 10.30 3.11 -12.76
N ASN A 84 11.31 3.62 -13.45
CA ASN A 84 11.12 4.06 -14.83
C ASN A 84 10.76 2.85 -15.69
N TYR A 85 9.84 3.02 -16.63
CA TYR A 85 9.58 1.99 -17.62
C TYR A 85 10.70 1.99 -18.67
N GLU A 86 11.18 0.82 -19.06
CA GLU A 86 12.17 0.68 -20.12
C GLU A 86 11.53 1.04 -21.46
N GLN A 87 11.62 2.31 -21.86
CA GLN A 87 11.05 2.79 -23.11
C GLN A 87 11.84 2.24 -24.30
N LEU A 88 11.24 1.28 -25.00
CA LEU A 88 11.71 0.85 -26.33
C LEU A 88 11.18 1.74 -27.46
N SER A 89 10.12 2.52 -27.22
CA SER A 89 9.55 3.50 -28.17
C SER A 89 8.82 4.63 -27.42
N GLY A 90 8.79 5.83 -28.00
CA GLY A 90 8.32 7.07 -27.35
C GLY A 90 6.82 7.20 -27.07
N ASN A 91 6.02 6.14 -27.30
CA ASN A 91 4.58 6.12 -27.03
C ASN A 91 4.17 5.11 -25.93
N GLY A 92 5.13 4.53 -25.21
CA GLY A 92 4.88 3.60 -24.12
C GLY A 92 4.69 4.27 -22.75
N PRO A 93 4.36 3.48 -21.70
CA PRO A 93 4.37 3.97 -20.33
C PRO A 93 5.71 4.58 -19.95
N GLU A 94 5.65 5.54 -19.04
CA GLU A 94 6.82 6.24 -18.49
C GLU A 94 7.22 5.63 -17.14
N ILE A 95 6.23 5.22 -16.34
CA ILE A 95 6.42 4.76 -14.96
C ILE A 95 5.79 3.38 -14.77
N MET A 96 6.57 2.48 -14.18
CA MET A 96 6.12 1.16 -13.73
C MET A 96 5.89 1.21 -12.23
N ILE A 97 4.69 0.82 -11.78
CA ILE A 97 4.38 0.63 -10.36
C ILE A 97 4.07 -0.84 -10.13
N LYS A 98 4.89 -1.48 -9.30
CA LYS A 98 4.65 -2.86 -8.87
C LYS A 98 4.19 -2.88 -7.43
N GLY A 99 3.33 -3.81 -7.05
CA GLY A 99 2.81 -3.88 -5.69
C GLY A 99 2.32 -5.26 -5.31
N THR A 100 2.30 -5.56 -4.01
CA THR A 100 1.78 -6.84 -3.50
C THR A 100 0.24 -6.93 -3.57
N THR A 101 -0.44 -5.78 -3.61
CA THR A 101 -1.90 -5.68 -3.72
C THR A 101 -2.32 -4.46 -4.54
N ALA A 102 -3.59 -4.40 -4.96
CA ALA A 102 -4.18 -3.21 -5.58
C ALA A 102 -4.03 -1.94 -4.71
N VAL A 103 -4.08 -2.09 -3.38
CA VAL A 103 -3.87 -0.97 -2.45
C VAL A 103 -2.45 -0.46 -2.52
N GLU A 104 -1.46 -1.35 -2.64
CA GLU A 104 -0.06 -0.95 -2.80
C GLU A 104 0.19 -0.31 -4.17
N LEU A 105 -0.48 -0.78 -5.23
CA LEU A 105 -0.44 -0.11 -6.54
C LEU A 105 -0.97 1.33 -6.46
N ALA A 106 -2.13 1.52 -5.82
CA ALA A 106 -2.70 2.86 -5.62
C ALA A 106 -1.84 3.73 -4.69
N SER A 107 -1.21 3.13 -3.67
CA SER A 107 -0.29 3.81 -2.76
C SER A 107 0.98 4.25 -3.48
N GLY A 108 1.52 3.41 -4.37
CA GLY A 108 2.64 3.76 -5.24
C GLY A 108 2.31 4.89 -6.21
N LEU A 109 1.11 4.89 -6.79
CA LEU A 109 0.63 6.00 -7.63
C LEU A 109 0.56 7.30 -6.83
N HIS A 110 -0.07 7.26 -5.65
CA HIS A 110 -0.16 8.41 -4.76
C HIS A 110 1.23 8.91 -4.33
N TRP A 111 2.13 8.00 -3.99
CA TRP A 111 3.52 8.33 -3.63
C TRP A 111 4.23 9.05 -4.77
N TYR A 112 4.15 8.52 -5.99
CA TYR A 112 4.77 9.12 -7.15
C TYR A 112 4.26 10.54 -7.41
N ILE A 113 2.94 10.71 -7.53
CA ILE A 113 2.38 12.04 -7.84
C ILE A 113 2.67 13.05 -6.72
N LYS A 114 2.75 12.60 -5.47
CA LYS A 114 3.11 13.46 -4.33
C LYS A 114 4.57 13.91 -4.38
N TYR A 115 5.50 12.96 -4.46
CA TYR A 115 6.93 13.26 -4.27
C TYR A 115 7.68 13.63 -5.56
N TRP A 116 7.25 13.13 -6.72
CA TRP A 116 7.86 13.48 -8.01
C TRP A 116 7.11 14.58 -8.73
N CYS A 117 5.78 14.61 -8.64
CA CYS A 117 4.98 15.61 -9.34
C CYS A 117 4.48 16.77 -8.46
N GLY A 118 4.72 16.73 -7.13
CA GLY A 118 4.28 17.78 -6.21
C GLY A 118 2.76 17.91 -6.05
N ALA A 119 2.00 16.87 -6.39
CA ALA A 119 0.53 16.87 -6.30
C ALA A 119 0.05 16.55 -4.87
N HIS A 120 -1.20 16.91 -4.58
CA HIS A 120 -1.85 16.66 -3.29
C HIS A 120 -3.29 16.17 -3.48
N ILE A 121 -3.70 15.22 -2.66
CA ILE A 121 -5.06 14.67 -2.65
C ILE A 121 -5.55 14.60 -1.21
N SER A 122 -6.70 15.20 -0.96
CA SER A 122 -7.38 15.17 0.34
C SER A 122 -8.88 15.41 0.14
N TRP A 123 -9.66 15.38 1.21
CA TRP A 123 -11.06 15.85 1.16
C TRP A 123 -11.13 17.34 0.82
N ASP A 124 -12.23 17.78 0.23
CA ASP A 124 -12.44 19.17 -0.14
C ASP A 124 -12.27 20.12 1.06
N LYS A 125 -12.76 19.71 2.25
CA LYS A 125 -12.60 20.47 3.49
C LYS A 125 -11.17 20.54 4.01
N THR A 126 -10.26 19.69 3.52
CA THR A 126 -8.85 19.59 3.97
C THR A 126 -7.85 19.98 2.89
N GLY A 127 -8.30 20.66 1.82
CA GLY A 127 -7.45 21.16 0.74
C GLY A 127 -7.72 20.56 -0.64
N GLY A 128 -8.65 19.60 -0.74
CA GLY A 128 -9.14 19.01 -1.98
C GLY A 128 -8.07 18.30 -2.81
N VAL A 129 -8.32 18.24 -4.11
CA VAL A 129 -7.46 17.61 -5.12
C VAL A 129 -6.67 18.69 -5.87
N GLN A 130 -5.36 18.74 -5.68
CA GLN A 130 -4.43 19.67 -6.33
C GLN A 130 -3.44 18.90 -7.19
N ILE A 131 -3.76 18.78 -8.48
CA ILE A 131 -3.01 17.96 -9.45
C ILE A 131 -2.43 18.78 -10.61
N ALA A 132 -2.54 20.11 -10.56
CA ALA A 132 -2.08 20.99 -11.64
C ALA A 132 -0.56 20.96 -11.87
N SER A 133 0.21 20.54 -10.87
CA SER A 133 1.66 20.39 -10.96
C SER A 133 2.10 19.13 -11.72
N ILE A 134 1.19 18.19 -12.00
CA ILE A 134 1.52 16.95 -12.70
C ILE A 134 1.83 17.26 -14.17
N PRO A 135 3.05 16.94 -14.66
CA PRO A 135 3.40 17.17 -16.05
C PRO A 135 2.52 16.38 -17.02
N LYS A 136 2.47 16.84 -18.28
CA LYS A 136 1.76 16.12 -19.34
C LYS A 136 2.40 14.74 -19.58
N PRO A 137 1.63 13.77 -20.10
CA PRO A 137 2.19 12.52 -20.61
C PRO A 137 3.37 12.76 -21.54
N GLY A 138 4.44 11.96 -21.39
CA GLY A 138 5.72 12.11 -22.09
C GLY A 138 6.68 13.09 -21.42
N SER A 139 6.34 13.65 -20.26
CA SER A 139 7.19 14.58 -19.50
C SER A 139 7.13 14.32 -18.00
N LEU A 140 6.70 13.13 -17.57
CA LEU A 140 6.68 12.77 -16.17
C LEU A 140 8.12 12.69 -15.61
N PRO A 141 8.37 13.16 -14.37
CA PRO A 141 9.74 13.21 -13.85
C PRO A 141 10.30 11.81 -13.59
N PRO A 142 11.44 11.42 -14.18
CA PRO A 142 11.97 10.08 -13.97
C PRO A 142 12.35 9.84 -12.51
N VAL A 143 12.15 8.61 -12.05
CA VAL A 143 12.65 8.14 -10.76
C VAL A 143 14.17 8.00 -10.85
N LYS A 144 14.90 8.47 -9.84
CA LYS A 144 16.37 8.37 -9.82
C LYS A 144 16.82 6.94 -9.57
N ASP A 145 18.04 6.64 -10.02
CA ASP A 145 18.73 5.37 -9.80
C ASP A 145 17.88 4.16 -10.25
N GLU A 146 17.91 3.07 -9.48
CA GLU A 146 17.16 1.84 -9.79
C GLU A 146 15.67 1.95 -9.46
N GLY A 147 15.17 3.09 -8.96
CA GLY A 147 13.80 3.26 -8.49
C GLY A 147 13.68 3.30 -6.96
N VAL A 148 12.46 3.21 -6.45
CA VAL A 148 12.18 3.17 -5.01
C VAL A 148 11.30 1.99 -4.65
N THR A 149 11.61 1.30 -3.55
CA THR A 149 10.74 0.27 -2.95
C THR A 149 10.36 0.69 -1.55
N ILE A 150 9.06 0.76 -1.26
CA ILE A 150 8.53 1.14 0.05
C ILE A 150 7.77 -0.04 0.64
N LYS A 151 8.21 -0.49 1.82
CA LYS A 151 7.53 -1.52 2.61
C LYS A 151 6.56 -0.89 3.59
N ARG A 152 5.39 -1.48 3.77
CA ARG A 152 4.49 -1.08 4.84
C ARG A 152 5.11 -1.46 6.20
N PRO A 153 5.10 -0.54 7.18
CA PRO A 153 5.54 -0.85 8.53
C PRO A 153 4.51 -1.67 9.31
N VAL A 154 3.26 -1.75 8.82
CA VAL A 154 2.14 -2.40 9.49
C VAL A 154 1.45 -3.42 8.56
N PRO A 155 0.94 -4.54 9.10
CA PRO A 155 0.30 -5.59 8.31
C PRO A 155 -1.08 -5.18 7.77
N TRP A 156 -1.78 -4.26 8.44
CA TRP A 156 -3.06 -3.70 8.00
C TRP A 156 -3.12 -2.21 8.33
N SER A 157 -3.97 -1.49 7.60
CA SER A 157 -4.33 -0.11 7.96
C SER A 157 -5.83 0.02 7.90
N TYR A 158 -6.38 0.61 8.94
CA TYR A 158 -7.80 0.76 9.11
C TYR A 158 -8.20 2.22 8.97
N TYR A 159 -9.32 2.39 8.31
CA TYR A 159 -9.97 3.66 8.13
C TYR A 159 -11.46 3.44 8.37
N GLN A 160 -12.12 4.48 8.87
CA GLN A 160 -13.49 4.54 9.36
C GLN A 160 -13.63 4.36 10.89
N ASN A 161 -14.69 4.93 11.45
CA ASN A 161 -15.18 4.66 12.81
C ASN A 161 -16.68 4.38 12.65
N VAL A 162 -17.29 3.62 13.55
CA VAL A 162 -18.72 3.30 13.55
C VAL A 162 -19.60 4.54 13.38
N VAL A 163 -19.20 5.67 13.98
CA VAL A 163 -19.99 6.91 13.93
C VAL A 163 -19.95 7.60 12.55
N ILE A 164 -18.95 7.32 11.72
CA ILE A 164 -18.77 8.02 10.43
C ILE A 164 -19.93 7.72 9.47
N SER A 165 -20.55 6.54 9.56
CA SER A 165 -21.72 6.20 8.73
C SER A 165 -22.96 7.04 9.02
N SER A 166 -23.04 7.70 10.19
CA SER A 166 -24.18 8.56 10.55
C SER A 166 -23.87 10.05 10.45
N CYS A 167 -22.61 10.43 10.46
CA CYS A 167 -22.20 11.84 10.58
C CYS A 167 -21.57 12.42 9.31
N GLU A 168 -21.00 11.58 8.44
CA GLU A 168 -20.25 12.05 7.26
C GLU A 168 -20.64 11.35 5.95
N PHE A 169 -21.08 10.08 5.99
CA PHE A 169 -21.55 9.33 4.81
C PHE A 169 -23.06 9.46 4.59
#